data_AF-A0A7C2B090-F1
#
_entry.id   AF-A0A7C2B090-F1
#
_cell.length_a   1.000
_cell.length_b   1.000
_cell.length_c   1.000
_cell.angle_alpha   90.00
_cell.angle_beta   90.00
_cell.angle_gamma   90.00
#
_symmetry.space_group_name_H-M   'P 1'
#
loop_
_entity.id
_entity.type
_entity.pdbx_description
1 polymer ?
#
loop_
_entity_poly.entity_id
_entity_poly.type
_entity_poly.pdbx_seq_one_letter_code
_entity_poly.pdbx_strand_id
1 'polypeptide(L)'
;MVGESNGTAMGKSEWDVVSDAAQDSRDKFNDAVRDYVARLEAGADWPERARMERYLADGLRKVHGEVQRTAVATRPQAQLCGVCRNMKAVPQTGDLYPCHRYVGDPDYKIGNINDGGPDPEAVLQYYGALHEAFEQKCRGCWARVICGGQCPWYLPGGEGKIRVPDEAGCRELRAGYQGSMALYSILLERHPEAFARIVNADADAILGKDGPTRPPCSTRPDETCGS
;
A
#
# COMPACT_ATOMS: atom_id res chain seq x y z
N MET A 1 14.29 11.40 1.27
CA MET A 1 13.36 11.58 0.15
C MET A 1 11.96 11.72 0.71
N VAL A 2 11.70 12.88 1.29
CA VAL A 2 10.34 13.31 1.62
C VAL A 2 9.77 13.74 0.29
N GLY A 3 8.87 12.93 -0.27
CA GLY A 3 8.23 13.28 -1.54
C GLY A 3 7.47 14.58 -1.36
N GLU A 4 7.85 15.60 -2.11
CA GLU A 4 7.03 16.79 -2.29
C GLU A 4 5.66 16.32 -2.77
N SER A 5 4.65 16.52 -1.92
CA SER A 5 3.27 16.35 -2.30
C SER A 5 2.95 17.46 -3.29
N ASN A 6 3.06 17.16 -4.58
CA ASN A 6 2.53 17.98 -5.65
C ASN A 6 1.00 17.85 -5.68
N GLY A 7 0.38 18.27 -4.59
CA GLY A 7 -1.01 18.64 -4.52
C GLY A 7 -1.22 19.78 -5.47
N THR A 8 -1.64 19.44 -6.66
CA THR A 8 -2.05 20.39 -7.64
C THR A 8 -3.53 20.17 -7.87
N ALA A 9 -4.31 20.86 -7.03
CA ALA A 9 -5.49 21.60 -7.46
C ALA A 9 -5.13 22.74 -8.46
N MET A 10 -4.03 22.60 -9.22
CA MET A 10 -3.61 23.52 -10.28
C MET A 10 -2.93 22.74 -11.41
N GLY A 11 -3.67 22.50 -12.49
CA GLY A 11 -3.12 22.46 -13.86
C GLY A 11 -2.16 21.33 -14.22
N LYS A 12 -2.61 20.06 -14.19
CA LYS A 12 -2.05 19.03 -15.06
C LYS A 12 -2.91 18.88 -16.32
N SER A 13 -2.27 18.72 -17.47
CA SER A 13 -2.96 18.56 -18.76
C SER A 13 -3.44 17.12 -18.94
N GLU A 14 -4.42 16.90 -19.82
CA GLU A 14 -4.95 15.57 -20.16
C GLU A 14 -3.90 14.60 -20.76
N TRP A 15 -2.70 15.10 -21.07
CA TRP A 15 -1.60 14.38 -21.72
C TRP A 15 -0.45 13.99 -20.76
N ASP A 16 -0.58 14.24 -19.46
CA ASP A 16 0.40 13.81 -18.45
C ASP A 16 0.24 12.30 -18.10
N VAL A 17 0.07 11.45 -19.11
CA VAL A 17 -0.25 10.03 -18.97
C VAL A 17 0.85 9.16 -19.58
N VAL A 18 1.62 8.55 -18.67
CA VAL A 18 2.51 7.41 -18.87
C VAL A 18 3.91 7.73 -19.42
N SER A 19 4.90 7.66 -18.54
CA SER A 19 6.27 7.29 -18.93
C SER A 19 6.57 5.89 -18.41
N ASP A 20 7.57 5.23 -19.00
CA ASP A 20 8.11 3.91 -18.61
C ASP A 20 8.60 3.81 -17.14
N ALA A 21 8.42 4.87 -16.36
CA ALA A 21 8.73 4.98 -14.94
C ALA A 21 8.11 3.88 -14.07
N ALA A 22 6.95 3.32 -14.43
CA ALA A 22 6.35 2.21 -13.70
C ALA A 22 7.19 0.92 -13.81
N GLN A 23 7.75 0.67 -15.00
CA GLN A 23 8.65 -0.46 -15.25
C GLN A 23 9.99 -0.22 -14.55
N ASP A 24 10.56 0.97 -14.69
CA ASP A 24 11.82 1.35 -14.05
C ASP A 24 11.73 1.30 -12.52
N SER A 25 10.61 1.75 -11.94
CA SER A 25 10.37 1.72 -10.49
C SER A 25 10.23 0.29 -9.99
N ARG A 26 9.59 -0.58 -10.77
CA ARG A 26 9.49 -2.02 -10.47
C ARG A 26 10.86 -2.70 -10.52
N ASP A 27 11.66 -2.39 -11.53
CA ASP A 27 12.97 -3.01 -11.72
C ASP A 27 13.95 -2.56 -10.62
N LYS A 28 13.94 -1.27 -10.27
CA LYS A 28 14.67 -0.74 -9.10
C LYS A 28 14.24 -1.40 -7.78
N PHE A 29 12.95 -1.62 -7.57
CA PHE A 29 12.46 -2.31 -6.38
C PHE A 29 12.93 -3.77 -6.36
N ASN A 30 12.82 -4.48 -7.49
CA ASN A 30 13.26 -5.87 -7.60
C ASN A 30 14.76 -6.01 -7.37
N ASP A 31 15.57 -5.09 -7.89
CA ASP A 31 17.02 -5.09 -7.68
C ASP A 31 17.37 -4.80 -6.22
N ALA A 32 16.68 -3.85 -5.57
CA ALA A 32 16.83 -3.61 -4.13
C ALA A 32 16.46 -4.83 -3.28
N VAL A 33 15.40 -5.56 -3.66
CA VAL A 33 14.99 -6.80 -3.00
C VAL A 33 16.05 -7.90 -3.19
N ARG A 34 16.57 -8.08 -4.41
CA ARG A 34 17.62 -9.07 -4.69
C ARG A 34 18.89 -8.77 -3.91
N ASP A 35 19.35 -7.52 -3.92
CA ASP A 35 20.53 -7.10 -3.15
C ASP A 35 20.31 -7.29 -1.64
N TYR A 36 19.14 -6.93 -1.11
CA TYR A 36 18.79 -7.15 0.29
C TYR A 36 18.84 -8.64 0.68
N VAL A 37 18.20 -9.51 -0.11
CA VAL A 37 18.19 -10.96 0.15
C VAL A 37 19.60 -11.55 0.02
N ALA A 38 20.37 -11.16 -0.99
CA ALA A 38 21.75 -11.63 -1.16
C ALA A 38 22.64 -11.24 0.04
N ARG A 39 22.46 -10.03 0.59
CA ARG A 39 23.19 -9.59 1.80
C ARG A 39 22.79 -10.37 3.04
N LEU A 40 21.50 -10.71 3.19
CA LEU A 40 21.04 -11.59 4.27
C LEU A 40 21.65 -12.98 4.16
N GLU A 41 21.68 -13.56 2.96
CA GLU A 41 22.27 -14.87 2.69
C GLU A 41 23.79 -14.89 2.96
N ALA A 42 24.49 -13.79 2.68
CA ALA A 42 25.91 -13.64 2.96
C ALA A 42 26.23 -13.47 4.46
N GLY A 43 25.22 -13.30 5.32
CA GLY A 43 25.42 -13.01 6.74
C GLY A 43 26.16 -11.69 7.01
N ALA A 44 26.16 -10.77 6.03
CA ALA A 44 26.87 -9.51 6.15
C ALA A 44 26.19 -8.63 7.20
N ASP A 45 26.97 -7.91 8.00
CA ASP A 45 26.48 -6.70 8.66
C ASP A 45 26.77 -5.51 7.75
N TRP A 46 25.76 -4.69 7.47
CA TRP A 46 25.93 -3.52 6.62
C TRP A 46 25.24 -2.29 7.24
N PRO A 47 25.91 -1.11 7.25
CA PRO A 47 25.43 0.07 7.98
C PRO A 47 24.01 0.52 7.58
N GLU A 48 23.62 0.29 6.33
CA GLU A 48 22.33 0.72 5.79
C GLU A 48 21.19 -0.27 6.00
N ARG A 49 21.40 -1.43 6.66
CA ARG A 49 20.36 -2.48 6.84
C ARG A 49 19.08 -1.90 7.41
N ALA A 50 19.17 -1.17 8.52
CA ALA A 50 18.02 -0.60 9.19
C ALA A 50 17.25 0.40 8.29
N ARG A 51 17.95 1.11 7.40
CA ARG A 51 17.32 2.02 6.43
C ARG A 51 16.56 1.24 5.36
N MET A 52 17.16 0.17 4.83
CA MET A 52 16.51 -0.68 3.83
C MET A 52 15.31 -1.41 4.41
N GLU A 53 15.44 -1.98 5.61
CA GLU A 53 14.33 -2.64 6.31
C GLU A 53 13.16 -1.67 6.54
N ARG A 54 13.42 -0.41 6.91
CA ARG A 54 12.37 0.63 7.00
C ARG A 54 11.71 0.93 5.65
N TYR A 55 12.46 0.91 4.56
CA TYR A 55 11.92 1.13 3.21
C TYR A 55 10.98 -0.02 2.80
N LEU A 56 11.35 -1.27 3.11
CA LEU A 56 10.57 -2.47 2.80
C LEU A 56 9.38 -2.69 3.76
N ALA A 57 9.46 -2.14 4.97
CA ALA A 57 8.50 -2.40 6.05
C ALA A 57 7.05 -2.00 5.72
N ASP A 58 6.81 -0.91 4.99
CA ASP A 58 5.43 -0.45 4.72
C ASP A 58 4.64 -1.47 3.89
N GLY A 59 5.21 -1.91 2.77
CA GLY A 59 4.61 -2.93 1.91
C GLY A 59 4.43 -4.26 2.64
N LEU A 60 5.48 -4.70 3.35
CA LEU A 60 5.46 -5.97 4.10
C LEU A 60 4.42 -5.96 5.22
N ARG A 61 4.31 -4.88 6.00
CA ARG A 61 3.33 -4.78 7.10
C ARG A 61 1.90 -4.70 6.59
N LYS A 62 1.66 -4.09 5.43
CA LYS A 62 0.33 -4.09 4.79
C LYS A 62 -0.07 -5.50 4.36
N VAL A 63 0.82 -6.20 3.64
CA VAL A 63 0.60 -7.61 3.26
C VAL A 63 0.38 -8.46 4.51
N HIS A 64 1.23 -8.32 5.53
CA HIS A 64 1.11 -9.02 6.81
C HIS A 64 -0.25 -8.79 7.47
N GLY A 65 -0.66 -7.53 7.59
CA GLY A 65 -1.93 -7.16 8.22
C GLY A 65 -3.14 -7.68 7.46
N GLU A 66 -3.09 -7.78 6.13
CA GLU A 66 -4.14 -8.45 5.36
C GLU A 66 -4.15 -9.96 5.55
N VAL A 67 -3.00 -10.63 5.50
CA VAL A 67 -2.91 -12.08 5.72
C VAL A 67 -3.54 -12.42 7.06
N GLN A 68 -3.18 -11.69 8.13
CA GLN A 68 -3.77 -11.87 9.46
C GLN A 68 -5.27 -11.55 9.48
N ARG A 69 -5.71 -10.46 8.83
CA ARG A 69 -7.13 -10.11 8.78
C ARG A 69 -7.96 -11.14 8.03
N THR A 70 -7.50 -11.65 6.90
CA THR A 70 -8.22 -12.69 6.15
C THR A 70 -8.32 -14.01 6.91
N ALA A 71 -7.37 -14.27 7.84
CA ALA A 71 -7.45 -15.44 8.72
C ALA A 71 -8.57 -15.33 9.77
N VAL A 72 -9.04 -14.12 10.11
CA VAL A 72 -10.02 -13.90 11.20
C VAL A 72 -11.29 -13.14 10.80
N ALA A 73 -11.29 -12.41 9.68
CA ALA A 73 -12.37 -11.52 9.27
C ALA A 73 -13.15 -12.06 8.07
N THR A 74 -14.47 -12.08 8.20
CA THR A 74 -15.40 -12.58 7.17
C THR A 74 -15.73 -11.56 6.06
N ARG A 75 -15.30 -10.29 6.22
CA ARG A 75 -15.51 -9.23 5.22
C ARG A 75 -14.23 -8.43 5.00
N PRO A 76 -13.62 -8.46 3.80
CA PRO A 76 -12.47 -7.62 3.50
C PRO A 76 -12.87 -6.15 3.48
N GLN A 77 -12.06 -5.30 4.11
CA GLN A 77 -12.30 -3.86 4.13
C GLN A 77 -11.94 -3.26 2.76
N ALA A 78 -12.92 -2.62 2.11
CA ALA A 78 -12.77 -2.13 0.74
C ALA A 78 -11.82 -0.93 0.59
N GLN A 79 -11.55 -0.17 1.67
CA GLN A 79 -10.70 1.02 1.70
C GLN A 79 -9.86 1.03 2.99
N LEU A 80 -8.53 1.04 2.84
CA LEU A 80 -7.59 1.03 3.97
C LEU A 80 -7.36 2.42 4.57
N CYS A 81 -7.57 3.49 3.79
CA CYS A 81 -7.44 4.84 4.31
C CYS A 81 -8.67 5.25 5.11
N GLY A 82 -8.45 6.06 6.15
CA GLY A 82 -9.53 6.53 7.03
C GLY A 82 -10.35 7.69 6.50
N VAL A 83 -10.20 8.03 5.21
CA VAL A 83 -10.78 9.23 4.61
C VAL A 83 -12.30 9.31 4.83
N CYS A 84 -12.75 10.46 5.29
CA CYS A 84 -14.13 10.74 5.68
C CYS A 84 -14.69 9.83 6.81
N ARG A 85 -13.92 8.83 7.30
CA ARG A 85 -14.36 7.80 8.27
C ARG A 85 -13.89 8.15 9.66
N ASN A 86 -12.76 7.57 10.03
CA ASN A 86 -12.03 7.79 11.26
C ASN A 86 -10.92 8.85 11.08
N MET A 87 -10.78 9.43 9.90
CA MET A 87 -9.96 10.60 9.64
C MET A 87 -10.81 11.72 9.02
N LYS A 88 -10.74 12.90 9.62
CA LYS A 88 -11.28 14.17 9.11
C LYS A 88 -10.33 15.28 9.54
N ALA A 89 -10.21 16.33 8.74
CA ALA A 89 -9.35 17.46 9.06
C ALA A 89 -10.16 18.72 9.35
N VAL A 90 -9.65 19.52 10.28
CA VAL A 90 -10.25 20.79 10.71
C VAL A 90 -9.15 21.84 10.75
N PRO A 91 -9.16 22.86 9.86
CA PRO A 91 -8.29 24.01 9.97
C PRO A 91 -8.87 25.01 10.99
N GLN A 92 -8.14 26.11 11.22
CA GLN A 92 -8.53 27.14 12.19
C GLN A 92 -9.87 27.81 11.88
N THR A 93 -10.36 27.75 10.63
CA THR A 93 -11.67 28.28 10.23
C THR A 93 -12.84 27.44 10.79
N GLY A 94 -12.56 26.23 11.27
CA GLY A 94 -13.56 25.28 11.73
C GLY A 94 -14.19 24.42 10.64
N ASP A 95 -13.84 24.63 9.36
CA ASP A 95 -14.38 23.82 8.26
C ASP A 95 -13.93 22.36 8.37
N LEU A 96 -14.79 21.42 7.96
CA LEU A 96 -14.49 20.00 8.00
C LEU A 96 -14.16 19.48 6.61
N TYR A 97 -13.11 18.67 6.52
CA TYR A 97 -12.67 18.04 5.27
C TYR A 97 -12.47 16.52 5.45
N PRO A 98 -12.67 15.71 4.39
CA PRO A 98 -12.51 14.25 4.43
C PRO A 98 -11.12 13.77 4.87
N CYS A 99 -10.08 14.57 4.65
CA CYS A 99 -8.70 14.26 4.98
C CYS A 99 -7.88 15.56 5.02
N HIS A 100 -6.73 15.54 5.68
CA HIS A 100 -5.81 16.69 5.76
C HIS A 100 -5.40 17.25 4.39
N ARG A 101 -5.39 16.43 3.34
CA ARG A 101 -5.01 16.88 1.99
C ARG A 101 -6.07 17.72 1.28
N TYR A 102 -7.33 17.65 1.71
CA TYR A 102 -8.43 18.43 1.14
C TYR A 102 -8.61 19.80 1.81
N VAL A 103 -7.84 20.11 2.85
CA VAL A 103 -7.98 21.36 3.60
C VAL A 103 -7.79 22.55 2.67
N GLY A 104 -8.82 23.41 2.61
CA GLY A 104 -8.82 24.62 1.78
C GLY A 104 -9.50 24.46 0.41
N ASP A 105 -9.93 23.24 0.05
CA ASP A 105 -10.67 23.00 -1.19
C ASP A 105 -12.19 22.99 -0.94
N PRO A 106 -12.93 24.07 -1.27
CA PRO A 106 -14.34 24.22 -0.90
C PRO A 106 -15.23 23.12 -1.48
N ASP A 107 -14.85 22.49 -2.60
CA ASP A 107 -15.60 21.40 -3.23
C ASP A 107 -15.68 20.16 -2.32
N TYR A 108 -14.73 20.00 -1.40
CA TYR A 108 -14.66 18.86 -0.48
C TYR A 108 -14.97 19.24 0.97
N LYS A 109 -15.58 20.41 1.21
CA LYS A 109 -16.09 20.75 2.55
C LYS A 109 -17.25 19.82 2.90
N ILE A 110 -17.13 19.14 4.04
CA ILE A 110 -18.13 18.19 4.56
C ILE A 110 -18.81 18.67 5.85
N GLY A 111 -18.78 19.97 6.13
CA GLY A 111 -19.39 20.58 7.31
C GLY A 111 -18.49 21.62 7.99
N ASN A 112 -18.86 22.03 9.19
CA ASN A 112 -18.08 22.96 10.02
C ASN A 112 -18.34 22.68 11.51
N ILE A 113 -17.29 22.67 12.33
CA ILE A 113 -17.42 22.37 13.77
C ILE A 113 -18.22 23.41 14.55
N ASN A 114 -18.24 24.67 14.09
CA ASN A 114 -19.00 25.75 14.70
C ASN A 114 -20.49 25.68 14.32
N ASP A 115 -20.82 24.94 13.25
CA ASP A 115 -22.18 24.78 12.70
C ASP A 115 -22.77 23.39 12.99
N GLY A 116 -22.34 22.74 14.08
CA GLY A 116 -22.87 21.43 14.49
C GLY A 116 -22.11 20.21 13.96
N GLY A 117 -20.97 20.42 13.28
CA GLY A 117 -20.04 19.36 12.91
C GLY A 117 -20.21 18.88 11.45
N PRO A 118 -19.97 17.59 11.17
CA PRO A 118 -20.09 17.06 9.81
C PRO A 118 -21.53 17.18 9.30
N ASP A 119 -21.68 17.70 8.07
CA ASP A 119 -22.93 17.67 7.33
C ASP A 119 -23.20 16.23 6.86
N PRO A 120 -24.27 15.57 7.34
CA PRO A 120 -24.57 14.19 6.97
C PRO A 120 -24.73 13.99 5.46
N GLU A 121 -25.30 14.96 4.75
CA GLU A 121 -25.55 14.84 3.31
C GLU A 121 -24.23 14.93 2.53
N ALA A 122 -23.39 15.93 2.84
CA ALA A 122 -22.07 16.06 2.22
C ALA A 122 -21.18 14.84 2.49
N VAL A 123 -21.25 14.28 3.70
CA VAL A 123 -20.54 13.04 4.06
C VAL A 123 -21.05 11.86 3.24
N LEU A 124 -22.36 11.67 3.13
CA LEU A 124 -22.97 10.59 2.35
C LEU A 124 -22.64 10.72 0.86
N GLN A 125 -22.68 11.94 0.31
CA GLN A 125 -22.31 12.20 -1.09
C GLN A 125 -20.85 11.83 -1.37
N TYR A 126 -19.92 12.28 -0.52
CA TYR A 126 -18.51 11.91 -0.65
C TYR A 126 -18.30 10.40 -0.62
N TYR A 127 -18.96 9.71 0.30
CA TYR A 127 -18.87 8.26 0.42
C TYR A 127 -19.49 7.50 -0.74
N GLY A 128 -20.65 7.95 -1.22
CA GLY A 128 -21.32 7.37 -2.38
C GLY A 128 -20.41 7.45 -3.60
N ALA A 129 -19.85 8.63 -3.88
CA ALA A 129 -18.92 8.84 -4.99
C ALA A 129 -17.66 7.97 -4.85
N LEU A 130 -17.06 7.92 -3.66
CA LEU A 130 -15.89 7.09 -3.38
C LEU A 130 -16.21 5.60 -3.59
N HIS A 131 -17.33 5.13 -3.07
CA HIS A 131 -17.73 3.73 -3.18
C HIS A 131 -17.97 3.35 -4.64
N GLU A 132 -18.70 4.17 -5.39
CA GLU A 132 -19.00 3.95 -6.79
C GLU A 132 -17.73 3.88 -7.65
N ALA A 133 -16.84 4.87 -7.52
CA ALA A 133 -15.59 4.92 -8.28
C ALA A 133 -14.73 3.67 -8.09
N PHE A 134 -14.64 3.16 -6.86
CA PHE A 134 -13.83 1.99 -6.55
C PHE A 134 -14.55 0.68 -6.84
N GLU A 135 -15.88 0.63 -6.76
CA GLU A 135 -16.61 -0.56 -7.19
C GLU A 135 -16.50 -0.75 -8.71
N GLN A 136 -16.56 0.33 -9.50
CA GLN A 136 -16.35 0.27 -10.96
C GLN A 136 -14.97 -0.29 -11.32
N LYS A 137 -13.89 0.13 -10.63
CA LYS A 137 -12.52 -0.26 -10.99
C LYS A 137 -12.01 -1.50 -10.27
N CYS A 138 -12.36 -1.69 -8.99
CA CYS A 138 -11.69 -2.65 -8.12
C CYS A 138 -12.48 -3.94 -7.89
N ARG A 139 -13.74 -4.06 -8.32
CA ARG A 139 -14.61 -5.23 -8.05
C ARG A 139 -13.97 -6.59 -8.34
N GLY A 140 -13.22 -6.71 -9.45
CA GLY A 140 -12.51 -7.94 -9.84
C GLY A 140 -10.99 -7.92 -9.59
N CYS A 141 -10.46 -6.93 -8.89
CA CYS A 141 -9.02 -6.78 -8.72
C CYS A 141 -8.49 -7.66 -7.59
N TRP A 142 -7.54 -8.55 -7.89
CA TRP A 142 -6.89 -9.44 -6.92
C TRP A 142 -6.23 -8.67 -5.75
N ALA A 143 -5.75 -7.46 -6.02
CA ALA A 143 -5.04 -6.66 -5.02
C ALA A 143 -5.96 -5.79 -4.17
N ARG A 144 -7.28 -5.71 -4.45
CA ARG A 144 -8.22 -4.77 -3.81
C ARG A 144 -8.10 -4.75 -2.29
N VAL A 145 -8.02 -5.94 -1.68
CA VAL A 145 -7.98 -6.10 -0.22
C VAL A 145 -6.65 -5.66 0.39
N ILE A 146 -5.55 -5.77 -0.38
CA ILE A 146 -4.18 -5.42 0.06
C ILE A 146 -3.87 -3.96 -0.21
N CYS A 147 -4.26 -3.45 -1.38
CA CYS A 147 -3.94 -2.09 -1.74
C CYS A 147 -4.92 -1.08 -1.15
N GLY A 148 -6.18 -1.46 -0.92
CA GLY A 148 -7.24 -0.52 -0.57
C GLY A 148 -7.55 0.51 -1.66
N GLY A 149 -6.99 0.34 -2.86
CA GLY A 149 -7.06 1.23 -4.02
C GLY A 149 -6.23 2.51 -3.91
N GLN A 150 -6.35 3.38 -4.92
CA GLN A 150 -5.56 4.62 -5.00
C GLN A 150 -6.00 5.65 -3.94
N CYS A 151 -5.13 6.60 -3.57
CA CYS A 151 -5.53 7.65 -2.62
C CYS A 151 -6.57 8.57 -3.28
N PRO A 152 -7.77 8.76 -2.69
CA PRO A 152 -8.84 9.54 -3.32
C PRO A 152 -8.46 10.99 -3.63
N TRP A 153 -7.50 11.55 -2.90
CA TRP A 153 -7.01 12.89 -3.16
C TRP A 153 -6.28 13.06 -4.50
N TYR A 154 -5.74 11.97 -5.08
CA TYR A 154 -5.20 12.00 -6.45
C TYR A 154 -6.29 11.82 -7.52
N LEU A 155 -7.54 11.61 -7.11
CA LEU A 155 -8.67 11.34 -7.98
C LEU A 155 -9.77 12.40 -7.85
N PRO A 156 -9.46 13.72 -7.87
CA PRO A 156 -10.49 14.72 -7.72
C PRO A 156 -11.42 14.71 -8.94
N GLY A 157 -12.73 14.68 -8.69
CA GLY A 157 -13.77 14.79 -9.72
C GLY A 157 -14.35 16.19 -9.87
N GLY A 158 -13.99 17.13 -8.98
CA GLY A 158 -14.65 18.42 -8.83
C GLY A 158 -16.01 18.27 -8.14
N GLU A 159 -16.52 19.35 -7.55
CA GLU A 159 -17.84 19.37 -6.88
C GLU A 159 -17.99 18.26 -5.81
N GLY A 160 -16.91 17.95 -5.09
CA GLY A 160 -16.90 16.90 -4.06
C GLY A 160 -16.92 15.46 -4.59
N LYS A 161 -16.84 15.26 -5.90
CA LYS A 161 -16.83 13.93 -6.55
C LYS A 161 -15.44 13.31 -6.55
N ILE A 162 -15.39 11.99 -6.69
CA ILE A 162 -14.16 11.21 -6.84
C ILE A 162 -14.16 10.52 -8.21
N ARG A 163 -13.07 10.67 -8.96
CA ARG A 163 -12.87 9.99 -10.25
C ARG A 163 -12.57 8.51 -10.05
N VAL A 164 -12.92 7.73 -11.07
CA VAL A 164 -12.51 6.33 -11.17
C VAL A 164 -10.98 6.25 -11.21
N PRO A 165 -10.34 5.35 -10.41
CA PRO A 165 -8.90 5.17 -10.45
C PRO A 165 -8.40 4.78 -11.85
N ASP A 166 -7.30 5.41 -12.29
CA ASP A 166 -6.70 5.15 -13.59
C ASP A 166 -5.90 3.82 -13.60
N GLU A 167 -5.69 3.28 -14.80
CA GLU A 167 -5.01 1.98 -14.96
C GLU A 167 -3.49 2.06 -14.69
N ALA A 168 -2.86 3.22 -14.92
CA ALA A 168 -1.42 3.36 -14.72
C ALA A 168 -1.07 3.32 -13.22
N GLY A 169 -1.75 4.11 -12.39
CA GLY A 169 -1.60 4.05 -10.94
C GLY A 169 -1.99 2.68 -10.37
N CYS A 170 -3.03 2.04 -10.91
CA CYS A 170 -3.38 0.66 -10.52
C CYS A 170 -2.32 -0.37 -10.92
N ARG A 171 -1.59 -0.17 -12.03
CA ARG A 171 -0.49 -1.06 -12.45
C ARG A 171 0.69 -0.93 -11.49
N GLU A 172 1.07 0.28 -11.12
CA GLU A 172 2.16 0.55 -10.17
C GLU A 172 1.86 -0.04 -8.79
N LEU A 173 0.66 0.23 -8.25
CA LEU A 173 0.23 -0.33 -6.96
C LEU A 173 0.29 -1.87 -6.98
N ARG A 174 -0.28 -2.51 -8.00
CA ARG A 174 -0.26 -3.97 -8.13
C ARG A 174 1.16 -4.51 -8.20
N ALA A 175 2.04 -3.89 -8.97
CA ALA A 175 3.44 -4.30 -9.08
C ALA A 175 4.17 -4.18 -7.74
N GLY A 176 3.98 -3.07 -7.01
CA GLY A 176 4.58 -2.87 -5.69
C GLY A 176 4.11 -3.90 -4.65
N TYR A 177 2.81 -4.20 -4.62
CA TYR A 177 2.28 -5.23 -3.72
C TYR A 177 2.70 -6.65 -4.15
N GLN A 178 2.77 -6.94 -5.45
CA GLN A 178 3.29 -8.21 -5.94
C GLN A 178 4.74 -8.43 -5.49
N GLY A 179 5.60 -7.41 -5.62
CA GLY A 179 6.98 -7.46 -5.13
C GLY A 179 7.05 -7.60 -3.60
N SER A 180 6.20 -6.88 -2.88
CA SER A 180 6.12 -7.00 -1.41
C SER A 180 5.67 -8.39 -0.97
N MET A 181 4.72 -9.02 -1.67
CA MET A 181 4.28 -10.39 -1.40
C MET A 181 5.37 -11.42 -1.71
N ALA A 182 6.12 -11.24 -2.80
CA ALA A 182 7.25 -12.11 -3.12
C ALA A 182 8.32 -12.04 -2.03
N LEU A 183 8.70 -10.82 -1.61
CA LEU A 183 9.62 -10.62 -0.49
C LEU A 183 9.05 -11.20 0.81
N TYR A 184 7.76 -11.01 1.08
CA TYR A 184 7.10 -11.57 2.26
C TYR A 184 7.27 -13.09 2.32
N SER A 185 7.01 -13.80 1.22
CA SER A 185 7.21 -15.26 1.13
C SER A 185 8.67 -15.65 1.37
N ILE A 186 9.60 -14.97 0.70
CA ILE A 186 11.04 -15.24 0.81
C ILE A 186 11.53 -15.07 2.25
N LEU A 187 11.18 -13.95 2.89
CA LEU A 187 11.60 -13.67 4.27
C LEU A 187 10.95 -14.63 5.25
N LEU A 188 9.64 -14.87 5.09
CA LEU A 188 8.91 -15.78 5.97
C LEU A 188 9.52 -17.20 5.94
N GLU A 189 9.83 -17.72 4.75
CA GLU A 189 10.33 -19.10 4.58
C GLU A 189 11.83 -19.25 4.84
N ARG A 190 12.65 -18.26 4.43
CA ARG A 190 14.11 -18.42 4.37
C ARG A 190 14.86 -17.58 5.39
N HIS A 191 14.24 -16.53 5.91
CA HIS A 191 14.87 -15.58 6.84
C HIS A 191 13.89 -15.14 7.95
N PRO A 192 13.35 -16.08 8.76
CA PRO A 192 12.29 -15.80 9.73
C PRO A 192 12.67 -14.74 10.77
N GLU A 193 13.94 -14.65 11.18
CA GLU A 193 14.40 -13.59 12.08
C GLU A 193 14.32 -12.19 11.44
N ALA A 194 14.66 -12.08 10.15
CA ALA A 194 14.55 -10.82 9.41
C ALA A 194 13.09 -10.46 9.19
N PHE A 195 12.26 -11.44 8.86
CA PHE A 195 10.80 -11.27 8.78
C PHE A 195 10.27 -10.70 10.10
N ALA A 196 10.54 -11.38 11.21
CA ALA A 196 10.06 -11.00 12.53
C ALA A 196 10.48 -9.57 12.91
N ARG A 197 11.74 -9.23 12.62
CA ARG A 197 12.27 -7.88 12.83
C ARG A 197 11.57 -6.81 12.00
N ILE A 198 11.29 -7.07 10.71
CA ILE A 198 10.67 -6.08 9.82
C ILE A 198 9.19 -5.89 10.13
N VAL A 199 8.43 -6.99 10.19
CA VAL A 199 6.98 -6.94 10.39
C VAL A 199 6.57 -6.86 11.87
N ASN A 200 7.51 -7.00 12.79
CA ASN A 200 7.27 -7.06 14.24
C ASN A 200 6.28 -8.18 14.61
N ALA A 201 6.51 -9.39 14.07
CA ALA A 201 5.64 -10.54 14.27
C ALA A 201 6.45 -11.82 14.49
N ASP A 202 5.87 -12.80 15.16
CA ASP A 202 6.46 -14.14 15.27
C ASP A 202 6.21 -14.93 13.95
N ALA A 203 7.29 -15.29 13.26
CA ALA A 203 7.21 -16.04 12.00
C ALA A 203 6.68 -17.46 12.21
N ASP A 204 7.03 -18.09 13.33
CA ASP A 204 6.63 -19.46 13.67
C ASP A 204 5.13 -19.56 13.92
N ALA A 205 4.49 -18.47 14.36
CA ALA A 205 3.05 -18.40 14.51
C ALA A 205 2.29 -18.48 13.16
N ILE A 206 2.93 -18.12 12.05
CA ILE A 206 2.33 -18.13 10.71
C ILE A 206 2.62 -19.45 9.99
N LEU A 207 3.86 -19.94 10.04
CA LEU A 207 4.24 -21.18 9.37
C LEU A 207 3.96 -22.44 10.20
N GLY A 208 3.79 -22.31 11.52
CA GLY A 208 3.86 -23.42 12.45
C GLY A 208 5.31 -23.82 12.77
N LYS A 209 5.53 -24.51 13.89
CA LYS A 209 6.87 -24.96 14.33
C LYS A 209 7.58 -25.89 13.34
N ASP A 210 6.80 -26.54 12.47
CA ASP A 210 7.26 -27.45 11.41
C ASP A 210 7.07 -26.82 10.01
N GLY A 211 7.19 -25.49 9.91
CA GLY A 211 7.00 -24.71 8.70
C GLY A 211 7.70 -25.29 7.46
N PRO A 212 7.27 -24.93 6.24
CA PRO A 212 7.62 -25.61 5.00
C PRO A 212 9.13 -25.85 4.94
N THR A 213 9.52 -27.13 5.04
CA THR A 213 10.89 -27.54 4.81
C THR A 213 11.23 -27.09 3.41
N ARG A 214 12.23 -26.20 3.27
CA ARG A 214 12.73 -25.72 1.98
C ARG A 214 12.68 -26.90 1.02
N PRO A 215 11.92 -26.85 -0.10
CA PRO A 215 11.95 -27.94 -1.05
C PRO A 215 13.44 -28.14 -1.35
N PRO A 216 13.97 -29.39 -1.22
CA PRO A 216 15.39 -29.64 -1.40
C PRO A 216 15.76 -28.94 -2.69
N CYS A 217 16.68 -27.97 -2.59
CA CYS A 217 17.12 -27.14 -3.70
C CYS A 217 17.17 -28.06 -4.90
N SER A 218 16.25 -27.92 -5.86
CA SER A 218 16.12 -28.88 -6.95
C SER A 218 17.47 -28.85 -7.61
N THR A 219 18.27 -29.88 -7.33
CA THR A 219 19.66 -29.91 -7.69
C THR A 219 19.65 -29.64 -9.18
N ARG A 220 20.36 -28.58 -9.60
CA ARG A 220 20.88 -28.59 -10.97
C ARG A 220 21.47 -30.00 -11.17
N PRO A 221 21.13 -30.71 -12.25
CA PRO A 221 21.51 -32.11 -12.45
C PRO A 221 23.02 -32.46 -12.41
N ASP A 222 23.91 -31.61 -11.91
CA ASP A 222 25.31 -31.61 -12.33
C ASP A 222 26.34 -31.07 -11.32
N GLU A 223 26.07 -31.02 -10.01
CA GLU A 223 27.14 -30.83 -9.01
C GLU A 223 27.02 -31.78 -7.82
N THR A 224 27.86 -32.82 -7.81
CA THR A 224 28.07 -33.74 -6.69
C THR A 224 28.66 -32.98 -5.51
N CYS A 225 27.88 -32.81 -4.45
CA CYS A 225 28.37 -32.32 -3.16
C CYS A 225 29.13 -33.47 -2.47
N GLY A 226 30.47 -33.42 -2.53
CA GLY A 226 31.36 -34.32 -1.81
C GLY A 226 31.54 -33.89 -0.37
N SER A 227 31.56 -34.90 0.50
CA SER A 227 31.85 -34.90 1.94
C SER A 227 33.14 -34.17 2.35
#